data_AF-A0AAX1ZX92-F1
#
_entry.id   AF-A0AAX1ZX92-F1
#
_cell.length_a   1.000
_cell.length_b   1.000
_cell.length_c   1.000
_cell.angle_alpha   90.00
_cell.angle_beta   90.00
_cell.angle_gamma   90.00
#
_symmetry.space_group_name_H-M   'P 1'
#
loop_
_entity.id
_entity.type
_entity.pdbx_description
1 polymer ?
#
loop_
_entity_poly.entity_id
_entity_poly.type
_entity_poly.pdbx_seq_one_letter_code
_entity_poly.pdbx_strand_id
1 'polypeptide(L)'
;QLDHRTDIKERIDKRRAFRRARRNRKTRYRKPRFLNRKRKEGWLPSSLESRVQNIQTWVNRLKKLCPIGYISYENAKFDTQLMRNPEINGVEYQQGTLQGYEVREYLLEKFGRKCCYCGKENVPLEVEHIIPK
;
A
#
# COMPACT_ATOMS: atom_id res chain seq x y z
N GLN A 1 -28.07 -12.52 -12.13
CA GLN A 1 -27.37 -11.21 -12.16
C GLN A 1 -26.50 -11.12 -10.92
N LEU A 2 -25.18 -10.93 -11.07
CA LEU A 2 -24.24 -10.81 -9.94
C LEU A 2 -24.22 -9.35 -9.49
N ASP A 3 -24.98 -9.02 -8.45
CA ASP A 3 -24.94 -7.68 -7.86
C ASP A 3 -23.71 -7.54 -6.96
N HIS A 4 -22.75 -6.74 -7.41
CA HIS A 4 -21.59 -6.38 -6.61
C HIS A 4 -22.02 -5.45 -5.47
N ARG A 5 -21.62 -5.78 -4.24
CA ARG A 5 -21.83 -4.91 -3.07
C ARG A 5 -21.00 -3.62 -3.18
N THR A 6 -21.64 -2.56 -3.66
CA THR A 6 -21.05 -1.22 -3.77
C THR A 6 -21.02 -0.47 -2.44
N ASP A 7 -21.83 -0.89 -1.45
CA ASP A 7 -22.00 -0.24 -0.14
C ASP A 7 -20.80 -0.38 0.81
N ILE A 8 -19.90 -1.34 0.55
CA ILE A 8 -18.85 -1.74 1.49
C ILE A 8 -17.88 -0.58 1.76
N LYS A 9 -17.42 0.10 0.71
CA LYS A 9 -16.47 1.22 0.82
C LYS A 9 -17.05 2.34 1.66
N GLU A 10 -18.26 2.77 1.31
CA GLU A 10 -18.97 3.85 2.02
C GLU A 10 -19.18 3.52 3.51
N ARG A 11 -19.57 2.29 3.83
CA ARG A 11 -19.75 1.85 5.23
C ARG A 11 -18.44 1.79 6.02
N ILE A 12 -17.32 1.46 5.37
CA ILE A 12 -15.99 1.50 5.98
C ILE A 12 -15.58 2.95 6.25
N ASP A 13 -15.83 3.85 5.29
CA ASP A 13 -15.49 5.27 5.39
C ASP A 13 -16.33 5.98 6.46
N LYS A 14 -17.64 5.73 6.52
CA LYS A 14 -18.50 6.21 7.62
C LYS A 14 -17.96 5.76 8.98
N ARG A 15 -17.63 4.47 9.15
CA ARG A 15 -17.01 3.96 10.40
C ARG A 15 -15.68 4.67 10.72
N ARG A 16 -14.85 4.92 9.72
CA ARG A 16 -13.57 5.63 9.88
C ARG A 16 -13.80 7.08 10.34
N ALA A 17 -14.74 7.79 9.74
CA ALA A 17 -15.10 9.17 10.06
C ALA A 17 -15.60 9.30 11.50
N PHE A 18 -16.56 8.47 11.92
CA PHE A 18 -17.07 8.48 13.31
C PHE A 18 -15.97 8.21 14.34
N ARG A 19 -15.05 7.27 14.07
CA ARG A 19 -13.90 7.01 14.96
C ARG A 19 -12.96 8.21 15.04
N ARG A 20 -12.75 8.93 13.93
CA ARG A 20 -11.90 10.14 13.88
C ARG A 20 -12.53 11.30 14.65
N ALA A 21 -13.80 11.59 14.39
CA ALA A 21 -14.55 12.65 15.08
C ALA A 21 -14.60 12.44 16.60
N ARG A 22 -14.82 11.19 17.05
CA ARG A 22 -14.77 10.86 18.49
C ARG A 22 -13.40 11.10 19.10
N ARG A 23 -12.32 10.69 18.39
CA ARG A 23 -10.93 10.92 18.84
C ARG A 23 -10.63 12.42 18.96
N ASN A 24 -10.95 13.21 17.94
CA ASN A 24 -10.70 14.65 17.97
C ASN A 24 -11.45 15.36 19.11
N ARG A 25 -12.71 14.98 19.38
CA ARG A 25 -13.50 15.59 20.46
C ARG A 25 -13.10 15.17 21.87
N LYS A 26 -12.60 13.94 22.05
CA LYS A 26 -12.41 13.34 23.39
C LYS A 26 -10.97 13.12 23.80
N THR A 27 -9.99 13.31 22.91
CA THR A 27 -8.57 13.16 23.26
C THR A 27 -7.79 14.41 22.85
N ARG A 28 -7.73 15.40 23.76
CA ARG A 28 -6.97 16.65 23.60
C ARG A 28 -5.45 16.41 23.50
N TYR A 29 -4.95 15.41 24.22
CA TYR A 29 -3.57 14.94 24.15
C TYR A 29 -3.54 13.42 23.96
N ARG A 30 -3.46 12.96 22.70
CA ARG A 30 -3.27 11.53 22.40
C ARG A 30 -1.85 11.30 21.94
N LYS A 31 -1.01 10.71 22.80
CA LYS A 31 0.34 10.29 22.43
C LYS A 31 0.30 9.45 21.13
N PRO A 32 1.20 9.70 20.17
CA PRO A 32 1.32 8.90 18.96
C PRO A 32 1.41 7.41 19.29
N ARG A 33 0.63 6.58 18.58
CA ARG A 33 0.53 5.14 18.85
C ARG A 33 1.47 4.28 18.02
N PHE A 34 2.44 4.85 17.30
CA PHE A 34 3.32 4.04 16.45
C PHE A 34 4.07 2.97 17.26
N LEU A 35 4.58 3.32 18.45
CA LEU A 35 5.19 2.35 19.39
C LEU A 35 4.17 1.43 20.08
N ASN A 36 2.92 1.86 20.20
CA ASN A 36 1.85 1.14 20.92
C ASN A 36 1.00 0.22 20.02
N ARG A 37 1.34 0.10 18.73
CA ARG A 37 0.75 -0.87 17.82
C ARG A 37 1.63 -2.10 17.78
N LYS A 38 1.68 -2.87 18.88
CA LYS A 38 2.32 -4.18 18.85
C LYS A 38 1.48 -5.09 17.96
N ARG A 39 2.06 -5.52 16.84
CA ARG A 39 1.49 -6.57 16.00
C ARG A 39 1.76 -7.89 16.71
N LYS A 40 0.74 -8.74 16.80
CA LYS A 40 0.93 -10.09 17.33
C LYS A 40 1.85 -10.87 16.39
N GLU A 41 2.51 -11.87 16.93
CA GLU A 41 3.21 -12.85 16.10
C GLU A 41 2.23 -13.46 15.08
N GLY A 42 2.66 -13.59 13.83
CA GLY A 42 1.80 -14.03 12.72
C GLY A 42 0.77 -13.00 12.23
N TRP A 43 0.81 -11.75 12.70
CA TRP A 43 -0.13 -10.72 12.21
C TRP A 43 0.10 -10.42 10.73
N LEU A 44 -0.97 -10.52 9.95
CA LEU A 44 -1.01 -10.09 8.56
C LEU A 44 -1.78 -8.77 8.43
N PRO A 45 -1.37 -7.84 7.54
CA PRO A 45 -2.20 -6.75 7.10
C PRO A 45 -3.55 -7.27 6.59
N SER A 46 -4.63 -6.52 6.83
CA SER A 46 -5.99 -6.97 6.49
C SER A 46 -6.17 -7.33 5.01
N SER A 47 -5.43 -6.69 4.10
CA SER A 47 -5.42 -7.03 2.67
C SER A 47 -4.80 -8.41 2.41
N LEU A 48 -3.69 -8.74 3.08
CA LEU A 48 -3.04 -10.04 2.97
C LEU A 48 -3.85 -11.12 3.68
N GLU A 49 -4.37 -10.82 4.87
CA GLU A 49 -5.25 -11.70 5.62
C GLU A 49 -6.50 -12.08 4.79
N SER A 50 -7.13 -11.11 4.12
CA SER A 50 -8.27 -11.39 3.25
C SER A 50 -7.92 -12.35 2.10
N ARG A 51 -6.74 -12.20 1.49
CA ARG A 51 -6.28 -13.12 0.42
C ARG A 51 -6.09 -14.53 0.95
N VAL A 52 -5.41 -14.68 2.09
CA VAL A 52 -5.19 -15.98 2.74
C VAL A 52 -6.52 -16.64 3.10
N GLN A 53 -7.43 -15.90 3.74
CA GLN A 53 -8.75 -16.41 4.13
C GLN A 53 -9.61 -16.80 2.92
N ASN A 54 -9.53 -16.06 1.81
CA ASN A 54 -10.25 -16.41 0.58
C ASN A 54 -9.77 -17.76 0.03
N ILE A 55 -8.44 -17.96 -0.09
CA ILE A 55 -7.87 -19.23 -0.56
C ILE A 55 -8.28 -20.37 0.38
N GLN A 56 -8.12 -20.18 1.69
CA GLN A 56 -8.46 -21.18 2.70
C GLN A 56 -9.96 -21.56 2.66
N THR A 57 -10.83 -20.58 2.43
CA THR A 57 -12.28 -20.80 2.30
C THR A 57 -12.59 -21.72 1.12
N TRP A 58 -11.95 -21.49 -0.03
CA TRP A 58 -12.14 -22.33 -1.22
C TRP A 58 -11.59 -23.73 -1.03
N VAL A 59 -10.38 -23.88 -0.48
CA VAL A 59 -9.81 -25.19 -0.16
C VAL A 59 -10.74 -25.99 0.76
N ASN A 60 -11.26 -25.35 1.82
CA ASN A 60 -12.19 -26.01 2.75
C ASN A 60 -13.52 -26.41 2.09
N ARG A 61 -14.01 -25.63 1.12
CA ARG A 61 -15.21 -25.99 0.36
C ARG A 61 -14.96 -27.17 -0.56
N LEU A 62 -13.84 -27.17 -1.28
CA LEU A 62 -13.46 -28.25 -2.19
C LEU A 62 -13.22 -29.56 -1.44
N LYS A 63 -12.56 -29.52 -0.27
CA LYS A 63 -12.36 -30.70 0.59
C LYS A 63 -13.65 -31.38 1.04
N LYS A 64 -14.76 -30.63 1.13
CA LYS A 64 -16.07 -31.20 1.46
C LYS A 64 -16.72 -31.93 0.28
N LEU A 65 -16.35 -31.57 -0.95
CA LEU A 65 -16.91 -32.13 -2.16
C LEU A 65 -16.11 -33.34 -2.66
N CYS A 66 -14.79 -33.33 -2.50
CA CYS A 66 -13.94 -34.45 -2.86
C CYS A 66 -12.70 -34.56 -1.94
N PRO A 67 -12.15 -35.77 -1.77
CA PRO A 67 -10.89 -35.95 -1.07
C PRO A 67 -9.75 -35.35 -1.89
N ILE A 68 -9.20 -34.24 -1.41
CA ILE A 68 -8.04 -33.59 -2.02
C ILE A 68 -6.77 -34.28 -1.51
N GLY A 69 -6.08 -35.03 -2.38
CA GLY A 69 -4.83 -35.71 -2.05
C GLY A 69 -3.59 -34.81 -2.02
N TYR A 70 -3.59 -33.72 -2.80
CA TYR A 70 -2.46 -32.79 -2.89
C TYR A 70 -2.91 -31.37 -3.26
N ILE A 71 -2.20 -30.35 -2.78
CA ILE A 71 -2.40 -28.94 -3.12
C ILE A 71 -1.05 -28.35 -3.53
N SER A 72 -0.92 -27.96 -4.79
CA SER A 72 0.15 -27.07 -5.25
C SER A 72 -0.34 -25.62 -5.28
N TYR A 73 0.53 -24.68 -4.95
CA TYR A 73 0.29 -23.27 -5.19
C TYR A 73 1.58 -22.62 -5.70
N GLU A 74 1.43 -21.71 -6.65
CA GLU A 74 2.55 -20.93 -7.16
C GLU A 74 2.69 -19.64 -6.34
N ASN A 75 3.84 -19.47 -5.69
CA ASN A 75 4.18 -18.22 -5.04
C ASN A 75 5.05 -17.40 -5.99
N ALA A 76 4.42 -16.65 -6.88
CA ALA A 76 5.12 -15.77 -7.80
C ALA A 76 5.71 -14.57 -7.04
N LYS A 77 6.91 -14.75 -6.48
CA LYS A 77 7.72 -13.68 -5.89
C LYS A 77 8.58 -13.08 -6.99
N PHE A 78 8.07 -12.03 -7.63
CA PHE A 78 8.88 -11.22 -8.53
C PHE A 78 9.63 -10.16 -7.73
N ASP A 79 10.95 -10.29 -7.66
CA ASP A 79 11.81 -9.22 -7.17
C ASP A 79 12.21 -8.34 -8.34
N THR A 80 11.50 -7.21 -8.49
CA THR A 80 11.72 -6.30 -9.61
C THR A 80 13.03 -5.54 -9.52
N GLN A 81 13.65 -5.45 -8.33
CA GLN A 81 14.96 -4.83 -8.17
C GLN A 81 16.07 -5.82 -8.55
N LEU A 82 15.99 -7.07 -8.07
CA LEU A 82 16.95 -8.11 -8.43
C LEU A 82 16.94 -8.43 -9.93
N MET A 83 15.77 -8.41 -10.58
CA MET A 83 15.67 -8.58 -12.03
C MET A 83 16.36 -7.46 -12.83
N ARG A 84 16.52 -6.27 -12.26
CA ARG A 84 17.20 -5.13 -12.91
C ARG A 84 18.69 -5.08 -12.57
N ASN A 85 19.03 -5.41 -11.34
CA ASN A 85 20.41 -5.48 -10.86
C ASN A 85 20.62 -6.81 -10.12
N PRO A 86 21.17 -7.84 -10.78
CA PRO A 86 21.41 -9.15 -10.17
C PRO A 86 22.38 -9.13 -8.98
N GLU A 87 23.22 -8.10 -8.85
CA GLU A 87 24.21 -7.96 -7.78
C GLU A 87 23.67 -7.22 -6.55
N ILE A 88 22.39 -6.80 -6.57
CA ILE A 88 21.80 -6.02 -5.47
C ILE A 88 21.82 -6.78 -4.15
N ASN A 89 22.35 -6.17 -3.10
CA ASN A 89 22.48 -6.79 -1.78
C ASN A 89 22.26 -5.84 -0.60
N GLY A 90 21.66 -6.38 0.46
CA GLY A 90 21.58 -5.72 1.78
C GLY A 90 20.95 -4.32 1.76
N VAL A 91 21.77 -3.31 2.02
CA VAL A 91 21.34 -1.90 2.16
C VAL A 91 20.87 -1.32 0.83
N GLU A 92 21.32 -1.85 -0.30
CA GLU A 92 20.96 -1.36 -1.64
C GLU A 92 19.46 -1.53 -1.94
N TYR A 93 18.79 -2.53 -1.35
CA TYR A 93 17.32 -2.66 -1.43
C TYR A 93 16.58 -1.46 -0.81
N GLN A 94 17.20 -0.80 0.17
CA GLN A 94 16.64 0.35 0.86
C GLN A 94 17.01 1.66 0.17
N GLN A 95 18.12 1.66 -0.58
CA GLN A 95 18.64 2.82 -1.31
C GLN A 95 18.07 2.81 -2.74
N GLY A 96 16.91 3.45 -2.90
CA GLY A 96 16.33 3.65 -4.23
C GLY A 96 17.20 4.53 -5.13
N THR A 97 16.81 4.66 -6.39
CA THR A 97 17.53 5.48 -7.40
C THR A 97 17.71 6.95 -7.01
N LEU A 98 16.93 7.47 -6.06
CA LEU A 98 17.02 8.83 -5.53
C LEU A 98 17.64 8.88 -4.13
N GLN A 99 18.41 7.87 -3.72
CA GLN A 99 19.10 7.89 -2.43
C GLN A 99 20.01 9.11 -2.33
N GLY A 100 19.85 9.90 -1.27
CA GLY A 100 20.59 11.17 -1.10
C GLY A 100 20.03 12.35 -1.90
N TYR A 101 18.94 12.15 -2.67
CA TYR A 101 18.25 13.21 -3.39
C TYR A 101 16.88 13.48 -2.79
N GLU A 102 16.55 14.74 -2.56
CA GLU A 102 15.17 15.10 -2.26
C GLU A 102 14.31 14.91 -3.51
N VAL A 103 13.14 14.27 -3.36
CA VAL A 103 12.20 14.04 -4.48
C VAL A 103 11.84 15.35 -5.18
N ARG A 104 11.73 16.45 -4.42
CA ARG A 104 11.44 17.77 -4.96
C ARG A 104 12.57 18.27 -5.86
N GLU A 105 13.82 18.19 -5.41
CA GLU A 105 14.99 18.59 -6.20
C GLU A 105 15.14 17.74 -7.45
N TYR A 106 14.92 16.42 -7.35
CA TYR A 106 14.91 15.54 -8.52
C TYR A 106 13.87 15.97 -9.55
N LEU A 107 12.65 16.30 -9.11
CA LEU A 107 11.59 16.76 -10.01
C LEU A 107 11.94 18.12 -10.65
N LEU A 108 12.49 19.05 -9.87
CA LEU A 108 12.91 20.36 -10.39
C LEU A 108 14.00 20.20 -11.45
N GLU A 109 15.01 19.37 -11.22
CA GLU A 109 16.06 19.11 -12.19
C GLU A 109 15.53 18.38 -13.42
N LYS A 110 14.72 17.33 -13.23
CA LYS A 110 14.11 16.54 -14.31
C LYS A 110 13.30 17.41 -15.27
N PHE A 111 12.58 18.41 -14.76
CA PHE A 111 11.75 19.31 -15.56
C PHE A 111 12.46 20.64 -15.87
N GLY A 112 13.77 20.75 -15.66
CA GLY A 112 14.53 21.97 -15.97
C GLY A 112 14.05 23.22 -15.24
N ARG A 113 13.51 23.05 -14.02
CA ARG A 113 12.88 24.09 -13.18
C ARG A 113 11.69 24.78 -13.84
N LYS A 114 11.00 24.08 -14.75
CA LYS A 114 9.79 24.55 -15.45
C LYS A 114 8.58 23.74 -15.01
N CYS A 115 7.40 24.36 -15.05
CA CYS A 115 6.15 23.62 -14.89
C CYS A 115 5.95 22.62 -16.04
N CYS A 116 5.67 21.35 -15.72
CA CYS A 116 5.44 20.28 -16.70
C CYS A 116 4.22 20.54 -17.62
N TYR A 117 3.26 21.35 -17.19
CA TYR A 117 2.04 21.62 -17.96
C TYR A 117 2.11 22.88 -18.79
N CYS A 118 2.61 23.98 -18.21
CA CYS A 118 2.54 25.31 -18.82
C CYS A 118 3.92 25.92 -19.11
N GLY A 119 5.02 25.25 -18.77
CA GLY A 119 6.38 25.72 -19.06
C GLY A 119 6.84 26.95 -18.27
N LYS A 120 6.02 27.49 -17.36
CA LYS A 120 6.38 28.66 -16.55
C LYS A 120 7.58 28.38 -15.65
N GLU A 121 8.42 29.41 -15.49
CA GLU A 121 9.64 29.45 -14.68
C GLU A 121 9.51 30.51 -13.58
N ASN A 122 10.41 30.48 -12.59
CA ASN A 122 10.51 31.49 -11.53
C ASN A 122 9.21 31.74 -10.76
N VAL A 123 8.37 30.71 -10.66
CA VAL A 123 7.15 30.70 -9.85
C VAL A 123 7.23 29.56 -8.83
N PRO A 124 6.54 29.66 -7.68
CA PRO A 124 6.41 28.53 -6.78
C PRO A 124 5.78 27.32 -7.50
N LEU A 125 6.50 26.19 -7.54
CA LEU A 125 6.02 24.94 -8.13
C LEU A 125 5.57 23.96 -7.04
N GLU A 126 4.43 23.30 -7.27
CA GLU A 126 3.90 22.24 -6.42
C GLU A 126 4.17 20.85 -7.00
N VAL A 127 4.27 19.85 -6.13
CA VAL A 127 4.45 18.45 -6.55
C VAL A 127 3.08 17.80 -6.64
N GLU A 128 2.68 17.42 -7.85
CA GLU A 128 1.44 16.70 -8.10
C GLU A 128 1.65 15.38 -8.83
N HIS A 129 0.57 14.60 -8.96
CA HIS A 129 0.57 13.39 -9.79
C HIS A 129 0.01 13.76 -11.17
N ILE A 130 0.77 13.52 -12.23
CA ILE A 130 0.31 13.74 -13.62
C ILE A 130 -0.94 12.92 -13.95
N ILE A 131 -0.99 11.71 -13.41
CA ILE A 131 -2.17 10.86 -13.46
C ILE A 131 -2.77 10.85 -12.04
N PRO A 132 -4.02 11.29 -11.85
CA PRO A 132 -4.69 11.30 -10.55
C PRO A 132 -4.70 9.92 -9.88
N LYS A 133 -4.64 9.90 -8.55
CA LYS A 133 -4.73 8.69 -7.71
C LYS A 133 -6.15 8.21 -7.49
#